data_AF-A0A3N5RP15-F1
#
_entry.id   AF-A0A3N5RP15-F1
#
_cell.length_a   1.000
_cell.length_b   1.000
_cell.length_c   1.000
_cell.angle_alpha   90.00
_cell.angle_beta   90.00
_cell.angle_gamma   90.00
#
_symmetry.space_group_name_H-M   'P 1'
#
loop_
_entity.id
_entity.type
_entity.pdbx_description
1 polymer ?
#
loop_
_entity_poly.entity_id
_entity_poly.type
_entity_poly.pdbx_seq_one_letter_code
_entity_poly.pdbx_strand_id
1 'polypeptide(L)'
;MASVTKISLIAPCGMNCGICSGFLREKKKCPGCRGSDIDKPAYCISCKIKNCEIIQNARPGFCFQCEKPCARLKELDKRYRTKYGMSMLENLENIRKFGIRKFVANEKVRWACPECGGPICVHSHICHDCGRKQ
;
A
#
# COMPACT_ATOMS: atom_id res chain seq x y z
N MET A 1 19.59 6.01 5.41
CA MET A 1 19.15 6.10 4.00
C MET A 1 17.63 6.17 4.01
N ALA A 2 17.06 7.34 3.72
CA ALA A 2 15.62 7.58 3.77
C ALA A 2 14.88 6.56 2.88
N SER A 3 13.85 5.91 3.44
CA SER A 3 13.03 4.92 2.77
C SER A 3 12.44 5.50 1.48
N VAL A 4 13.03 5.13 0.33
CA VAL A 4 12.46 5.46 -0.97
C VAL A 4 11.22 4.59 -1.11
N THR A 5 10.04 5.11 -0.79
CA THR A 5 8.79 4.54 -1.30
C THR A 5 8.90 4.49 -2.82
N LYS A 6 9.03 3.28 -3.37
CA LYS A 6 9.15 3.03 -4.81
C LYS A 6 7.74 2.93 -5.40
N ILE A 7 7.56 3.42 -6.62
CA ILE A 7 6.30 3.31 -7.37
C ILE A 7 5.83 1.84 -7.47
N SER A 8 6.77 0.90 -7.58
CA SER A 8 6.50 -0.54 -7.61
C SER A 8 5.84 -1.09 -6.34
N LEU A 9 5.90 -0.36 -5.22
CA LEU A 9 5.26 -0.75 -3.96
C LEU A 9 3.81 -0.28 -3.84
N ILE A 10 3.30 0.52 -4.78
CA ILE A 10 1.91 0.96 -4.76
C ILE A 10 1.04 -0.13 -5.40
N ALA A 11 0.26 -0.82 -4.57
CA ALA A 11 -0.60 -1.91 -4.98
C ALA A 11 -1.74 -1.44 -5.89
N PRO A 12 -2.32 -2.32 -6.72
CA PRO A 12 -3.45 -1.97 -7.58
C PRO A 12 -4.67 -1.40 -6.84
N CYS A 13 -4.84 -1.74 -5.57
CA CYS A 13 -5.92 -1.24 -4.72
C CYS A 13 -5.63 0.12 -4.05
N GLY A 14 -4.47 0.74 -4.29
CA GLY A 14 -4.08 2.00 -3.65
C GLY A 14 -3.29 1.85 -2.34
N MET A 15 -3.04 0.62 -1.88
CA MET A 15 -2.19 0.37 -0.71
C MET A 15 -0.74 0.70 -1.02
N ASN A 16 -0.09 1.49 -0.16
CA ASN A 16 1.36 1.61 -0.15
C ASN A 16 1.96 0.40 0.60
N CYS A 17 2.45 -0.61 -0.12
CA CYS A 17 3.05 -1.78 0.52
C CYS A 17 4.28 -1.42 1.35
N GLY A 18 4.95 -0.29 1.10
CA GLY A 18 6.15 0.14 1.83
C GLY A 18 5.92 0.37 3.34
N ILE A 19 4.67 0.52 3.76
CA ILE A 19 4.28 0.70 5.17
C ILE A 19 3.51 -0.50 5.73
N CYS A 20 3.38 -1.58 4.95
CA CYS A 20 2.72 -2.81 5.37
C CYS A 20 3.62 -3.59 6.34
N SER A 21 3.04 -4.20 7.37
CA SER A 21 3.79 -5.04 8.33
C SER A 21 4.50 -6.20 7.64
N GLY A 22 3.87 -6.80 6.62
CA GLY A 22 4.46 -7.85 5.81
C GLY A 22 5.66 -7.40 4.99
N PHE A 23 5.69 -6.13 4.56
CA PHE A 23 6.84 -5.56 3.87
C PHE A 23 7.91 -5.09 4.85
N LEU A 24 7.55 -4.63 6.05
CA LEU A 24 8.51 -4.10 7.03
C LEU A 24 9.14 -5.19 7.90
N ARG A 25 8.61 -6.41 7.96
CA ARG A 25 9.22 -7.51 8.75
C ARG A 25 10.61 -7.90 8.21
N GLU A 26 11.47 -8.37 9.12
CA GLU A 26 12.82 -8.84 8.78
C GLU A 26 12.80 -10.22 8.12
N LYS A 27 12.08 -11.17 8.72
CA LYS A 27 12.04 -12.57 8.25
C LYS A 27 10.92 -12.77 7.23
N LYS A 28 11.23 -13.52 6.15
CA LYS A 28 10.30 -13.82 5.05
C LYS A 28 9.63 -12.56 4.50
N LYS A 29 10.40 -11.50 4.24
CA LYS A 29 9.89 -10.18 3.87
C LYS A 29 8.99 -10.28 2.63
N CYS A 30 7.75 -9.80 2.73
CA CYS A 30 6.85 -9.73 1.58
C CYS A 30 7.39 -8.67 0.60
N PRO A 31 7.59 -8.98 -0.69
CA PRO A 31 8.16 -8.04 -1.66
C PRO A 31 7.14 -6.99 -2.16
N GLY A 32 5.94 -6.94 -1.57
CA GLY A 32 4.84 -6.07 -1.98
C GLY A 32 3.94 -6.71 -3.04
N CYS A 33 2.74 -6.15 -3.23
CA CYS A 33 1.71 -6.75 -4.08
C CYS A 33 2.16 -6.98 -5.53
N ARG A 34 2.97 -6.06 -6.08
CA ARG A 34 3.53 -6.14 -7.44
C ARG A 34 4.88 -6.86 -7.52
N GLY A 35 5.44 -7.30 -6.40
CA GLY A 35 6.68 -8.09 -6.37
C GLY A 35 6.43 -9.58 -6.63
N SER A 36 7.48 -10.40 -6.54
CA SER A 36 7.40 -11.87 -6.65
C SER A 36 6.43 -12.47 -5.63
N ASP A 37 5.97 -13.69 -5.86
CA ASP A 37 5.16 -14.42 -4.88
C ASP A 37 6.00 -15.18 -3.85
N ILE A 38 7.33 -15.22 -4.03
CA ILE A 38 8.31 -15.69 -3.02
C ILE A 38 8.11 -14.90 -1.72
N ASP A 39 8.00 -15.60 -0.59
CA ASP A 39 7.76 -15.08 0.77
C ASP A 39 6.48 -14.25 0.98
N LYS A 40 5.67 -14.12 -0.06
CA LYS A 40 4.38 -13.41 0.00
C LYS A 40 3.37 -14.27 0.76
N PRO A 41 2.62 -13.71 1.71
CA PRO A 41 1.56 -14.45 2.39
C PRO A 41 0.52 -15.00 1.40
N ALA A 42 -0.03 -16.18 1.67
CA ALA A 42 -1.01 -16.83 0.79
C ALA A 42 -2.21 -15.92 0.45
N TYR A 43 -2.72 -15.16 1.43
CA TYR A 43 -3.82 -14.22 1.22
C TYR A 43 -3.47 -13.05 0.29
N CYS A 44 -2.19 -12.67 0.18
CA CYS A 44 -1.71 -11.68 -0.79
C CYS A 44 -1.56 -12.28 -2.19
N ILE A 45 -1.18 -13.56 -2.28
CA ILE A 45 -1.08 -14.29 -3.56
C ILE A 45 -2.47 -14.49 -4.16
N SER A 46 -3.43 -14.99 -3.37
CA SER A 46 -4.80 -15.30 -3.79
C SER A 46 -5.76 -14.09 -3.75
N CYS A 47 -5.25 -12.89 -3.53
CA CYS A 47 -6.07 -11.69 -3.40
C CYS A 47 -6.92 -11.42 -4.66
N LYS A 48 -8.25 -11.43 -4.51
CA LYS A 48 -9.21 -11.20 -5.61
C LYS A 48 -9.11 -9.82 -6.26
N ILE A 49 -8.57 -8.81 -5.56
CA ILE A 49 -8.35 -7.47 -6.15
C ILE A 49 -7.06 -7.46 -6.96
N LYS A 50 -5.96 -8.02 -6.43
CA LYS A 50 -4.70 -8.17 -7.16
C LYS A 50 -4.94 -8.95 -8.46
N ASN A 51 -5.67 -10.06 -8.39
CA ASN A 51 -5.91 -10.97 -9.50
C ASN A 51 -7.17 -10.60 -10.31
N CYS A 52 -7.71 -9.40 -10.17
CA CYS A 52 -8.84 -8.94 -10.98
C CYS A 52 -8.41 -8.82 -12.45
N GLU A 53 -9.19 -9.40 -13.36
CA GLU A 53 -8.86 -9.45 -14.80
C GLU A 53 -8.64 -8.07 -15.42
N ILE A 54 -9.51 -7.09 -15.11
CA ILE A 54 -9.37 -5.69 -15.55
C ILE A 54 -8.01 -5.12 -15.16
N ILE A 55 -7.54 -5.45 -13.95
CA ILE A 55 -6.26 -4.98 -13.41
C ILE A 55 -5.08 -5.71 -14.04
N GLN A 56 -5.20 -7.02 -14.23
CA GLN A 56 -4.14 -7.84 -14.83
C GLN A 56 -3.91 -7.51 -16.31
N ASN A 57 -4.97 -7.10 -17.01
CA ASN A 57 -4.91 -6.70 -18.42
C ASN A 57 -4.45 -5.25 -18.63
N ALA A 58 -4.17 -4.50 -17.56
CA ALA A 58 -3.72 -3.11 -17.61
C ALA A 58 -2.28 -2.91 -17.11
N ARG A 59 -1.55 -1.96 -17.70
CA ARG A 59 -0.14 -1.67 -17.35
C ARG A 59 0.13 -0.17 -17.16
N PRO A 60 0.30 0.33 -15.92
CA PRO A 60 0.03 -0.35 -14.65
C PRO A 60 -1.48 -0.41 -14.35
N GLY A 61 -1.99 -1.59 -13.98
CA GLY A 61 -3.38 -1.74 -13.58
C GLY A 61 -3.68 -1.20 -12.18
N PHE A 62 -4.77 -0.44 -12.04
CA PHE A 62 -5.26 0.13 -10.78
C PHE A 62 -6.79 0.10 -10.72
N CYS A 63 -7.35 -0.02 -9.51
CA CYS A 63 -8.80 -0.10 -9.35
C CYS A 63 -9.55 1.18 -9.73
N PHE A 64 -8.88 2.32 -9.86
CA PHE A 64 -9.51 3.55 -10.38
C PHE A 64 -9.87 3.47 -11.87
N GLN A 65 -9.43 2.42 -12.58
CA GLN A 65 -9.80 2.18 -13.98
C GLN A 65 -11.24 1.69 -14.11
N CYS A 66 -11.80 1.09 -13.06
CA CYS A 66 -13.23 0.83 -13.01
C CYS A 66 -13.97 2.15 -12.78
N GLU A 67 -15.04 2.40 -13.52
CA GLU A 67 -15.88 3.59 -13.37
C GLU A 67 -16.38 3.76 -11.91
N LYS A 68 -16.72 2.65 -11.26
CA LYS A 68 -17.17 2.62 -9.87
C LYS A 68 -16.38 1.60 -9.05
N PRO A 69 -16.05 1.90 -7.78
CA PRO A 69 -15.37 0.95 -6.91
C PRO A 69 -16.28 -0.24 -6.61
N CYS A 70 -15.75 -1.46 -6.81
CA CYS A 70 -16.49 -2.68 -6.53
C CYS A 70 -16.61 -2.97 -5.03
N ALA A 71 -17.50 -3.89 -4.65
CA ALA A 71 -17.74 -4.27 -3.26
C ALA A 71 -16.45 -4.67 -2.52
N ARG A 72 -15.59 -5.47 -3.16
CA ARG A 72 -14.31 -5.94 -2.58
C ARG A 72 -13.39 -4.78 -2.20
N LEU A 73 -13.31 -3.75 -3.04
CA LEU A 73 -12.49 -2.57 -2.75
C LEU A 73 -13.12 -1.73 -1.64
N LYS A 74 -14.45 -1.53 -1.67
CA LYS A 74 -15.18 -0.81 -0.61
C LYS A 74 -15.04 -1.48 0.75
N GLU A 75 -15.07 -2.81 0.81
CA GLU A 75 -14.86 -3.57 2.04
C GLU A 75 -13.43 -3.44 2.56
N LEU A 76 -12.43 -3.55 1.67
CA LEU A 76 -11.03 -3.34 2.02
C LEU A 76 -10.81 -1.93 2.57
N ASP A 77 -11.35 -0.93 1.88
CA ASP A 77 -11.31 0.48 2.28
C ASP A 77 -11.94 0.70 3.65
N LYS A 78 -13.19 0.23 3.84
CA LYS A 78 -13.89 0.34 5.13
C LYS A 78 -13.05 -0.23 6.26
N ARG A 79 -12.47 -1.43 6.07
CA ARG A 79 -11.61 -2.06 7.09
C ARG A 79 -10.37 -1.23 7.39
N TYR A 80 -9.69 -0.72 6.36
CA TYR A 80 -8.46 0.05 6.56
C TYR A 80 -8.74 1.42 7.20
N ARG A 81 -9.83 2.09 6.84
CA ARG A 81 -10.22 3.35 7.47
C ARG A 81 -10.57 3.16 8.94
N THR A 82 -11.35 2.14 9.27
CA THR A 82 -11.79 1.94 10.66
C THR A 82 -10.71 1.35 11.57
N LYS A 83 -9.76 0.58 11.03
CA LYS A 83 -8.71 -0.05 11.84
C LYS A 83 -7.37 0.66 11.82
N TYR A 84 -7.01 1.32 10.72
CA TYR A 84 -5.64 1.77 10.44
C TYR A 84 -5.54 3.23 9.99
N GLY A 85 -6.67 3.96 9.92
CA GLY A 85 -6.66 5.39 9.56
C GLY A 85 -6.20 5.70 8.13
N MET A 86 -6.22 4.70 7.23
CA MET A 86 -5.87 4.87 5.81
C MET A 86 -7.05 4.50 4.91
N SER A 87 -7.27 5.28 3.84
CA SER A 87 -8.30 5.03 2.84
C SER A 87 -7.68 4.56 1.51
N MET A 88 -8.14 3.41 1.02
CA MET A 88 -7.73 2.88 -0.28
C MET A 88 -8.34 3.72 -1.40
N LEU A 89 -9.60 4.13 -1.22
CA LEU A 89 -10.33 4.93 -2.21
C LEU A 89 -9.73 6.34 -2.34
N GLU A 90 -9.35 6.95 -1.22
CA GLU A 90 -8.67 8.24 -1.22
C GLU A 90 -7.30 8.15 -1.90
N ASN A 91 -6.52 7.10 -1.61
CA ASN A 91 -5.23 6.87 -2.26
C ASN A 91 -5.39 6.70 -3.77
N LEU A 92 -6.35 5.88 -4.21
CA LEU A 92 -6.64 5.68 -5.63
C LEU A 92 -7.08 6.96 -6.32
N GLU A 93 -7.91 7.77 -5.66
CA GLU A 93 -8.36 9.05 -6.18
C GLU A 93 -7.21 10.06 -6.28
N ASN A 94 -6.28 10.06 -5.31
CA ASN A 94 -5.07 10.87 -5.35
C ASN A 94 -4.18 10.47 -6.54
N ILE A 95 -3.95 9.17 -6.74
CA ILE A 95 -3.17 8.66 -7.87
C ILE A 95 -3.83 9.04 -9.20
N ARG A 96 -5.16 8.94 -9.30
CA ARG A 96 -5.92 9.29 -10.50
C ARG A 96 -5.82 10.78 -10.83
N LYS A 97 -5.97 11.65 -9.82
CA LYS A 97 -5.98 13.11 -10.00
C LYS A 97 -4.59 13.73 -10.18
N PHE A 98 -3.61 13.24 -9.41
CA PHE A 98 -2.32 13.90 -9.25
C PHE A 98 -1.14 13.07 -9.76
N GLY A 99 -1.38 11.83 -10.16
CA GLY A 99 -0.36 10.91 -10.64
C GLY A 99 0.41 10.22 -9.51
N ILE A 100 0.92 9.03 -9.82
CA ILE A 100 1.57 8.16 -8.84
C ILE A 100 2.84 8.74 -8.24
N ARG A 101 3.58 9.58 -8.98
CA ARG A 101 4.82 10.20 -8.48
C ARG A 101 4.51 11.16 -7.32
N LYS A 102 3.48 11.99 -7.47
CA LYS A 102 3.04 12.93 -6.44
C LYS A 102 2.45 12.19 -5.25
N PHE A 103 1.64 11.16 -5.49
CA PHE A 103 1.15 10.28 -4.43
C PHE A 103 2.29 9.68 -3.59
N VAL A 104 3.30 9.09 -4.24
CA VAL A 104 4.47 8.51 -3.56
C VAL A 104 5.25 9.56 -2.77
N ALA A 105 5.43 10.77 -3.30
CA ALA A 105 6.10 11.85 -2.57
C ALA A 105 5.32 12.25 -1.30
N ASN A 106 4.00 12.37 -1.39
CA ASN A 106 3.14 12.68 -0.25
C ASN A 106 3.15 11.56 0.79
N GLU A 107 3.08 10.30 0.36
CA GLU A 107 3.12 9.14 1.26
C GLU A 107 4.44 9.04 2.02
N LYS A 108 5.57 9.43 1.42
CA LYS A 108 6.86 9.49 2.12
C LYS A 108 6.82 10.46 3.30
N VAL A 109 6.15 11.61 3.13
CA VAL A 109 6.02 12.61 4.19
C VAL A 109 5.02 12.13 5.23
N ARG A 110 3.83 11.66 4.79
CA ARG A 110 2.74 11.20 5.66
C ARG A 110 3.15 10.08 6.61
N TRP A 111 4.00 9.17 6.14
CA TRP A 111 4.39 7.97 6.89
C TRP A 111 5.86 8.00 7.35
N ALA A 112 6.49 9.18 7.38
CA ALA A 112 7.79 9.36 7.99
C ALA A 112 7.64 9.59 9.51
N CYS A 113 8.43 8.88 10.28
CA CYS A 113 8.57 9.13 11.71
C CYS A 113 9.18 10.52 11.93
N PRO A 114 8.58 11.40 12.75
CA PRO A 114 9.10 12.73 13.04
C PRO A 114 10.45 12.69 13.76
N GLU A 115 10.75 11.60 14.45
CA GLU A 115 11.95 11.44 15.26
C GLU A 115 13.19 11.01 14.48
N CYS A 116 13.01 10.17 13.45
CA CYS A 116 14.14 9.57 12.72
C CYS A 116 13.96 9.51 11.20
N GLY A 117 12.81 9.92 10.67
CA GLY A 117 12.47 9.83 9.25
C GLY A 117 12.18 8.41 8.74
N GLY A 118 12.23 7.40 9.60
CA GLY A 118 11.96 6.01 9.25
C GLY A 118 10.48 5.73 8.95
N PRO A 119 10.14 4.66 8.21
CA PRO A 119 8.77 4.39 7.81
C PRO A 119 7.92 3.93 9.00
N ILE A 120 6.73 4.51 9.14
CA ILE A 120 5.74 4.12 10.13
C ILE A 120 4.91 2.95 9.56
N CYS A 121 4.81 1.86 10.31
CA CYS A 121 3.96 0.73 9.93
C CYS A 121 2.48 1.09 10.10
N VAL A 122 1.67 0.97 9.04
CA VAL A 122 0.23 1.31 9.10
C VAL A 122 -0.58 0.37 10.00
N HIS A 123 -0.09 -0.84 10.26
CA HIS A 123 -0.84 -1.82 11.05
C HIS A 123 -0.59 -1.70 12.55
N SER A 124 0.61 -1.25 12.94
CA SER A 124 1.02 -1.17 14.35
C SER A 124 1.20 0.26 14.84
N HIS A 125 1.26 1.25 13.94
CA HIS A 125 1.62 2.63 14.25
C HIS A 125 2.97 2.72 14.97
N ILE A 126 3.91 1.86 14.62
CA ILE A 126 5.28 1.85 15.16
C ILE A 126 6.23 2.18 14.03
N CYS A 127 7.19 3.08 14.29
CA CYS A 127 8.30 3.33 13.38
C CYS A 127 9.15 2.08 13.25
N HIS A 128 9.37 1.62 12.02
CA HIS A 128 10.19 0.45 11.74
C HIS A 128 11.65 0.62 12.20
N ASP A 129 12.19 1.83 12.08
CA ASP A 129 13.62 2.07 12.27
C ASP A 129 13.99 2.35 13.74
N CYS A 130 13.11 3.04 14.50
CA CYS A 130 13.40 3.41 15.90
C CYS A 130 12.47 2.77 16.93
N GLY A 131 11.45 2.00 16.52
CA GLY A 131 10.55 1.30 17.43
C GLY A 131 9.57 2.19 18.21
N ARG A 132 9.58 3.51 18.02
CA ARG A 132 8.64 4.44 18.69
C ARG A 132 7.24 4.34 18.09
N LYS A 133 6.23 4.34 18.97
CA LYS A 133 4.82 4.45 18.59
C LYS A 133 4.51 5.87 18.09
N GLN A 134 3.64 5.97 17.09
CA GLN A 134 3.23 7.16 16.35
C GLN A 134 1.71 7.33 16.35
#